data_AF-A0A0W8IGA4-F1
#
_entry.id   AF-A0A0W8IGA4-F1
#
_cell.length_a   1.000
_cell.length_b   1.000
_cell.length_c   1.000
_cell.angle_alpha   90.00
_cell.angle_beta   90.00
_cell.angle_gamma   90.00
#
_symmetry.space_group_name_H-M   'P 1'
#
loop_
_entity.id
_entity.type
_entity.pdbx_description
1 polymer ?
#
loop_
_entity_poly.entity_id
_entity_poly.type
_entity_poly.pdbx_seq_one_letter_code
_entity_poly.pdbx_strand_id
1 'polypeptide(L)'
;MQTPEERRDDAVAAVIAAGGVVRGSQPMADPEDRHTVVAYRVLAGSPSARVRDAVEAVRAETETSLTGLLPWAPEYVEEVDEDESSNA
;
A
#
# COMPACT_ATOMS: atom_id res chain seq x y z
N MET A 1 -0.85 -14.16 -13.74
CA MET A 1 -0.13 -13.46 -12.65
C MET A 1 -1.13 -12.54 -12.00
N GLN A 2 -1.23 -12.55 -10.67
CA GLN A 2 -2.09 -11.59 -9.97
C GLN A 2 -1.47 -10.19 -9.98
N THR A 3 -2.29 -9.16 -10.13
CA THR A 3 -1.85 -7.76 -10.02
C THR A 3 -1.50 -7.41 -8.56
N PRO A 4 -0.75 -6.31 -8.32
CA PRO A 4 -0.54 -5.80 -6.97
C PRO A 4 -1.84 -5.52 -6.19
N GLU A 5 -2.88 -5.05 -6.88
CA GLU A 5 -4.20 -4.75 -6.31
C GLU A 5 -4.94 -6.02 -5.92
N GLU A 6 -4.92 -7.07 -6.76
CA GLU A 6 -5.55 -8.35 -6.43
C GLU A 6 -4.92 -8.97 -5.18
N ARG A 7 -3.57 -8.93 -5.08
CA ARG A 7 -2.86 -9.39 -3.88
C ARG A 7 -3.19 -8.57 -2.64
N ARG A 8 -3.36 -7.25 -2.78
CA ARG A 8 -3.82 -6.38 -1.69
C ARG A 8 -5.21 -6.79 -1.23
N ASP A 9 -6.13 -7.02 -2.16
CA ASP A 9 -7.53 -7.33 -1.87
C ASP A 9 -7.66 -8.71 -1.19
N ASP A 10 -6.85 -9.69 -1.59
CA ASP A 10 -6.75 -10.98 -0.92
C ASP A 10 -6.26 -10.84 0.53
N ALA A 11 -5.22 -10.02 0.76
CA ALA A 11 -4.72 -9.74 2.10
C ALA A 11 -5.76 -8.99 2.98
N VAL A 12 -6.50 -8.05 2.39
CA VAL A 12 -7.62 -7.36 3.05
C VAL A 12 -8.72 -8.37 3.44
N ALA A 13 -9.10 -9.25 2.52
CA ALA A 13 -10.10 -10.30 2.79
C ALA A 13 -9.64 -11.24 3.92
N ALA A 14 -8.36 -11.61 3.95
CA ALA A 14 -7.79 -12.44 5.01
C ALA A 14 -7.83 -11.75 6.39
N VAL A 15 -7.49 -10.44 6.46
CA VAL A 15 -7.61 -9.66 7.69
C VAL A 15 -9.06 -9.60 8.18
N ILE A 16 -10.03 -9.39 7.28
CA ILE A 16 -11.45 -9.34 7.62
C ILE A 16 -11.94 -10.71 8.09
N ALA A 17 -11.57 -11.79 7.41
CA ALA A 17 -11.91 -13.16 7.80
C ALA A 17 -11.35 -13.54 9.17
N ALA A 18 -10.18 -13.01 9.53
CA ALA A 18 -9.60 -13.15 10.87
C ALA A 18 -10.33 -12.32 11.96
N GLY A 19 -11.26 -11.44 11.58
CA GLY A 19 -11.97 -10.51 12.48
C GLY A 19 -11.18 -9.22 12.78
N GLY A 20 -10.12 -8.95 12.00
CA GLY A 20 -9.31 -7.75 12.11
C GLY A 20 -9.98 -6.52 11.50
N VAL A 21 -9.31 -5.37 11.64
CA VAL A 21 -9.76 -4.09 11.08
C VAL A 21 -8.69 -3.56 10.12
N VAL A 22 -9.09 -3.25 8.89
CA VAL A 22 -8.22 -2.57 7.93
C VAL A 22 -8.28 -1.06 8.17
N ARG A 23 -7.12 -0.44 8.38
CA ARG A 23 -6.98 1.01 8.58
C ARG A 23 -6.59 1.74 7.29
N GLY A 24 -6.03 1.02 6.34
CA GLY A 24 -5.63 1.54 5.03
C GLY A 24 -4.63 0.63 4.34
N SER A 25 -4.09 1.11 3.23
CA SER A 25 -3.02 0.47 2.49
C SER A 25 -1.99 1.50 2.07
N GLN A 26 -0.71 1.16 2.15
CA GLN A 26 0.40 2.00 1.70
C GLN A 26 0.97 1.41 0.39
N PRO A 27 0.94 2.13 -0.74
CA PRO A 27 1.58 1.68 -1.96
C PRO A 27 3.10 1.62 -1.79
N MET A 28 3.71 0.62 -2.41
CA MET A 28 5.15 0.33 -2.34
C MET A 28 5.72 0.30 -3.76
N ALA A 29 6.95 0.81 -3.90
CA ALA A 29 7.68 0.93 -5.15
C ALA A 29 9.03 0.19 -5.08
N ASP A 30 9.55 -0.14 -6.25
CA ASP A 30 10.91 -0.65 -6.39
C ASP A 30 11.92 0.52 -6.23
N PRO A 31 13.06 0.34 -5.53
CA PRO A 31 14.07 1.39 -5.45
C PRO A 31 14.62 1.88 -6.81
N GLU A 32 14.63 1.00 -7.82
CA GLU A 32 15.08 1.26 -9.20
C GLU A 32 13.98 1.90 -10.06
N ASP A 33 12.71 1.73 -9.69
CA ASP A 33 11.54 2.38 -10.29
C ASP A 33 10.58 2.87 -9.20
N ARG A 34 10.84 4.10 -8.73
CA ARG A 34 10.17 4.68 -7.56
C ARG A 34 8.76 5.19 -7.86
N HIS A 35 8.39 5.27 -9.13
CA HIS A 35 7.15 5.89 -9.59
C HIS A 35 6.10 4.87 -10.01
N THR A 36 6.48 3.59 -10.09
CA THR A 36 5.55 2.48 -10.30
C THR A 36 5.18 1.81 -8.98
N VAL A 37 3.88 1.56 -8.77
CA VAL A 37 3.41 0.75 -7.65
C VAL A 37 3.57 -0.73 -7.99
N VAL A 38 4.36 -1.45 -7.20
CA VAL A 38 4.64 -2.89 -7.41
C VAL A 38 4.02 -3.79 -6.34
N ALA A 39 3.67 -3.21 -5.18
CA ALA A 39 2.98 -3.89 -4.09
C ALA A 39 2.22 -2.90 -3.18
N TYR A 40 1.39 -3.44 -2.29
CA TYR A 40 0.75 -2.66 -1.23
C TYR A 40 1.03 -3.29 0.14
N ARG A 41 1.40 -2.47 1.11
CA ARG A 41 1.38 -2.84 2.53
C ARG A 41 -0.02 -2.62 3.09
N VAL A 42 -0.68 -3.67 3.57
CA VAL A 42 -1.96 -3.55 4.28
C VAL A 42 -1.71 -3.12 5.72
N LEU A 43 -2.31 -2.01 6.14
CA LEU A 43 -2.25 -1.50 7.51
C LEU A 43 -3.45 -2.05 8.28
N ALA A 44 -3.23 -3.13 9.03
CA ALA A 44 -4.27 -3.78 9.82
C ALA A 44 -4.11 -3.53 11.32
N GLY A 45 -5.22 -3.61 12.05
CA GLY A 45 -5.28 -3.62 13.51
C GLY A 45 -6.19 -4.73 14.01
N SER A 46 -6.16 -4.94 15.33
CA SER A 46 -7.02 -5.92 15.99
C SER A 46 -7.87 -5.26 17.08
N PRO A 47 -9.19 -5.55 17.14
CA PRO A 47 -10.06 -5.06 18.20
C PRO A 47 -9.93 -5.85 19.51
N SER A 48 -9.27 -7.02 19.51
CA SER A 48 -9.15 -7.88 20.69
C SER A 48 -7.83 -8.67 20.73
N ALA A 49 -7.43 -9.14 21.90
CA ALA A 49 -6.24 -10.00 22.02
C ALA A 49 -6.37 -11.29 21.20
N ARG A 50 -7.56 -11.90 21.17
CA ARG A 50 -7.83 -13.14 20.42
C ARG A 50 -7.61 -13.01 18.91
N VAL A 51 -7.91 -11.85 18.35
CA VAL A 51 -7.76 -11.57 16.90
C VAL A 51 -6.34 -11.12 16.56
N ARG A 52 -5.55 -10.67 17.55
CA ARG A 52 -4.21 -10.11 17.31
C ARG A 52 -3.29 -11.11 16.61
N ASP A 53 -3.20 -12.32 17.13
CA ASP A 53 -2.29 -13.34 16.59
C ASP A 53 -2.63 -13.72 15.15
N ALA A 54 -3.94 -13.78 14.82
CA ALA A 54 -4.40 -14.06 13.47
C ALA A 54 -4.06 -12.93 12.49
N VAL A 55 -4.23 -11.67 12.92
CA VAL A 55 -3.85 -10.49 12.12
C VAL A 55 -2.32 -10.40 11.96
N GLU A 56 -1.56 -10.73 13.00
CA GLU A 56 -0.09 -10.78 12.94
C GLU A 56 0.41 -11.87 12.00
N ALA A 57 -0.25 -13.03 11.92
CA ALA A 57 0.08 -14.08 10.96
C ALA A 57 -0.11 -13.61 9.50
N VAL A 58 -1.27 -13.00 9.18
CA VAL A 58 -1.52 -12.43 7.85
C VAL A 58 -0.50 -11.35 7.50
N ARG A 59 -0.13 -10.54 8.48
CA ARG A 59 0.90 -9.52 8.31
C ARG A 59 2.27 -10.14 8.04
N ALA A 60 2.70 -11.14 8.81
CA ALA A 60 4.00 -11.79 8.62
C ALA A 60 4.12 -12.46 7.24
N GLU A 61 3.06 -13.11 6.78
CA GLU A 61 3.00 -13.73 5.45
C GLU A 61 3.18 -12.70 4.33
N THR A 62 2.48 -11.56 4.44
CA THR A 62 2.51 -10.52 3.42
C THR A 62 3.76 -9.65 3.49
N GLU A 63 4.33 -9.42 4.67
CA GLU A 63 5.46 -8.49 4.88
C GLU A 63 6.78 -9.02 4.30
N THR A 64 6.96 -10.34 4.19
CA THR A 64 8.14 -10.92 3.52
C THR A 64 8.25 -10.44 2.07
N SER A 65 7.12 -10.38 1.35
CA SER A 65 7.06 -9.93 -0.05
C SER A 65 7.33 -8.44 -0.25
N LEU A 66 7.41 -7.67 0.84
CA LEU A 66 7.66 -6.23 0.82
C LEU A 66 9.12 -5.89 1.14
N THR A 67 9.95 -6.88 1.45
CA THR A 67 11.35 -6.67 1.83
C THR A 67 12.12 -6.02 0.67
N GLY A 68 12.81 -4.91 0.96
CA GLY A 68 13.57 -4.17 -0.04
C GLY A 68 12.77 -3.13 -0.83
N LEU A 69 11.43 -3.13 -0.70
CA LEU A 69 10.58 -2.09 -1.30
C LEU A 69 10.56 -0.82 -0.44
N LEU A 70 10.30 0.30 -1.09
CA LEU A 70 10.16 1.61 -0.45
C LEU A 70 8.70 2.08 -0.54
N PRO A 71 8.24 2.94 0.38
CA PRO A 71 6.99 3.65 0.17
C PRO A 71 7.00 4.36 -1.18
N TRP A 72 5.94 4.16 -1.97
CA TRP A 72 5.79 4.84 -3.25
C TRP A 72 5.69 6.35 -3.03
N ALA A 73 6.36 7.12 -3.88
CA ALA A 73 6.28 8.57 -3.90
C ALA A 73 5.88 9.02 -5.31
N PRO A 74 4.84 9.86 -5.45
CA PRO A 74 4.47 10.41 -6.75
C PRO A 74 5.65 11.20 -7.34
N GLU A 75 5.74 11.23 -8.68
CA GLU A 75 6.53 12.28 -9.31
C GLU A 75 5.95 13.65 -8.93
N TYR A 76 6.81 14.55 -8.47
CA TYR A 76 6.43 15.95 -8.38
C TYR A 76 6.30 16.46 -9.82
N VAL A 77 5.07 16.62 -10.29
CA VAL A 77 4.81 17.38 -11.50
C VAL A 77 4.88 18.85 -11.07
N GLU A 78 5.88 19.59 -11.54
CA GLU A 78 5.83 21.06 -11.44
C GLU A 78 4.56 21.50 -12.17
N GLU A 79 3.57 21.97 -11.41
CA GLU A 79 2.50 22.79 -11.98
C GLU A 79 3.19 24.03 -12.50
N VAL A 80 3.43 24.09 -13.81
CA VAL A 80 3.73 25.36 -14.47
C VAL A 80 2.50 26.23 -14.23
N ASP A 81 2.65 27.24 -13.36
CA ASP A 81 1.77 28.38 -13.38
C ASP A 81 1.76 28.87 -14.83
N GLU A 82 0.66 28.60 -15.54
CA GLU A 82 0.38 29.27 -16.80
C GLU A 82 0.21 30.74 -16.43
N ASP A 83 1.32 31.47 -16.39
CA ASP A 83 1.33 32.92 -16.40
C ASP A 83 0.38 33.32 -17.53
N GLU A 84 -0.76 33.91 -17.16
CA GLU A 84 -1.61 34.72 -18.03
C GLU A 84 -0.80 35.95 -18.50
N SER A 85 0.30 35.71 -19.22
CA SER A 85 0.96 36.65 -20.08
C SER A 85 0.38 36.49 -21.49
N SER A 86 -0.92 36.76 -21.61
CA SER A 86 -1.51 37.20 -22.87
C SER A 86 -1.90 38.66 -22.68
N ASN A 87 -0.95 39.56 -22.96
CA ASN A 87 -0.96 40.51 -24.09
C ASN A 87 -2.20 41.43 -24.06
N ALA A 88 -2.10 42.73 -23.78
CA ALA A 88 -1.44 43.80 -24.57
C ALA A 88 -2.52 44.81 -24.98
#